data_AF-A0A496B4Z4-F1
#
_entry.id   AF-A0A496B4Z4-F1
#
_cell.length_a   1.000
_cell.length_b   1.000
_cell.length_c   1.000
_cell.angle_alpha   90.00
_cell.angle_beta   90.00
_cell.angle_gamma   90.00
#
_symmetry.space_group_name_H-M   'P 1'
#
loop_
_entity.id
_entity.type
_entity.pdbx_description
1 polymer ?
#
loop_
_entity_poly.entity_id
_entity_poly.type
_entity_poly.pdbx_seq_one_letter_code
_entity_poly.pdbx_strand_id
1 'polypeptide(L)'
;MGKREGKLFQSLDEGESWRDITPSLPLRFRHFKDMAFVDSTLYVATDNGVLVSQTGAQWYVLTDNAGERPIIDRFAVDSRKIYGIGGAGVYGLDTHSRWKLVSTEVPDEIVSLAIANDRLYSIVGRQGIFHTSLISEE
;
A
#
# COMPACT_ATOMS: atom_id res chain seq x y z
N MET A 1 14.14 9.53 7.77
CA MET A 1 12.99 10.39 8.12
C MET A 1 12.48 11.07 6.85
N GLY A 2 11.32 10.67 6.32
CA GLY A 2 10.74 11.28 5.13
C GLY A 2 10.18 12.66 5.45
N LYS A 3 10.67 13.72 4.79
CA LYS A 3 10.04 15.04 4.89
C LYS A 3 8.70 15.03 4.14
N ARG A 4 7.76 15.82 4.63
CA ARG A 4 6.36 15.94 4.12
C ARG A 4 6.24 16.47 2.68
N GLU A 5 7.36 16.71 2.00
CA GLU A 5 7.41 16.85 0.55
C GLU A 5 7.81 15.50 -0.03
N GLY A 6 6.91 14.85 -0.78
CA GLY A 6 7.02 13.49 -1.27
C GLY A 6 8.23 13.26 -2.19
N LYS A 7 9.41 13.12 -1.58
CA LYS A 7 10.64 12.66 -2.24
C LYS A 7 10.99 11.25 -1.80
N LEU A 8 11.20 10.37 -2.77
CA LEU A 8 11.70 9.02 -2.54
C LEU A 8 13.20 8.99 -2.75
N PHE A 9 13.93 8.47 -1.77
CA PHE A 9 15.37 8.28 -1.85
C PHE A 9 15.70 6.79 -1.80
N GLN A 10 16.70 6.38 -2.57
CA GLN A 10 17.22 5.02 -2.59
C GLN A 10 18.71 5.02 -2.28
N SER A 11 19.14 4.05 -1.48
CA SER A 11 20.54 3.68 -1.31
C SER A 11 20.80 2.31 -1.95
N LEU A 12 21.98 2.14 -2.54
CA LEU A 12 22.48 0.86 -3.09
C LEU A 12 23.76 0.39 -2.39
N ASP A 13 24.18 1.13 -1.35
CA ASP A 13 25.43 0.97 -0.60
C ASP A 13 25.13 0.91 0.91
N GLU A 14 24.09 0.16 1.27
CA GLU A 14 23.71 -0.11 2.66
C GLU A 14 23.45 1.15 3.52
N GLY A 15 23.07 2.26 2.87
CA GLY A 15 22.71 3.52 3.52
C GLY A 15 23.84 4.54 3.61
N GLU A 16 25.03 4.26 3.06
CA GLU A 16 26.14 5.22 3.01
C GLU A 16 25.81 6.45 2.15
N SER A 17 25.15 6.25 1.01
CA SER A 17 24.68 7.33 0.15
C SER A 17 23.24 7.13 -0.30
N TRP A 18 22.56 8.25 -0.58
CA TRP A 18 21.15 8.28 -0.94
C TRP A 18 20.94 9.13 -2.19
N ARG A 19 20.22 8.57 -3.17
CA ARG A 19 19.86 9.26 -4.41
C ARG A 19 18.37 9.55 -4.44
N ASP A 20 17.99 10.77 -4.82
CA ASP A 20 16.60 11.12 -5.11
C ASP A 20 16.15 10.44 -6.40
N ILE A 21 15.18 9.53 -6.30
CA ILE A 21 14.60 8.79 -7.44
C ILE A 21 13.21 9.32 -7.83
N THR A 22 12.69 10.32 -7.11
CA THR A 22 11.38 10.93 -7.35
C THR A 22 11.16 11.38 -8.80
N PRO A 23 12.15 12.02 -9.48
CA PRO A 23 11.95 12.48 -10.85
C PRO A 23 11.65 11.35 -11.84
N SER A 24 12.22 10.16 -11.59
CA SER A 24 12.06 8.96 -12.42
C SER A 24 10.79 8.15 -12.14
N LEU A 25 10.01 8.50 -11.12
CA LEU A 25 8.79 7.75 -10.81
C LEU A 25 7.70 8.03 -11.88
N PRO A 26 6.91 7.00 -12.26
CA PRO A 26 5.85 7.13 -13.26
C PRO A 26 4.61 7.88 -12.72
N LEU A 27 4.67 8.36 -11.49
CA LEU A 27 3.57 9.03 -10.81
C LEU A 27 4.08 10.31 -10.12
N ARG A 28 3.30 11.38 -10.21
CA ARG A 28 3.53 12.62 -9.46
C ARG A 28 2.59 12.65 -8.27
N PHE A 29 3.12 12.83 -7.07
CA PHE A 29 2.38 12.80 -5.81
C PHE A 29 3.01 13.81 -4.85
N ARG A 30 2.28 14.20 -3.81
CA ARG A 30 2.76 15.15 -2.78
C ARG A 30 3.12 14.45 -1.48
N HIS A 31 2.43 13.36 -1.17
CA HIS A 31 2.57 12.67 0.11
C HIS A 31 2.74 11.17 -0.10
N PHE A 32 3.65 10.59 0.67
CA PHE A 32 3.65 9.16 0.96
C PHE A 32 2.67 8.87 2.08
N LYS A 33 1.95 7.77 1.95
CA LYS A 33 0.96 7.31 2.92
C LYS A 33 1.50 6.12 3.70
N ASP A 34 2.04 5.13 2.99
CA ASP A 34 2.57 3.91 3.60
C ASP A 34 3.55 3.18 2.68
N MET A 35 4.27 2.20 3.21
CA MET A 35 5.09 1.26 2.43
C MET A 35 5.08 -0.14 3.04
N ALA A 36 5.17 -1.15 2.17
CA ALA A 36 5.23 -2.55 2.58
C ALA A 36 6.17 -3.34 1.66
N PHE A 37 6.78 -4.39 2.23
CA PHE A 37 7.54 -5.38 1.48
C PHE A 37 6.78 -6.70 1.49
N VAL A 38 6.70 -7.35 0.32
CA VAL A 38 6.28 -8.75 0.18
C VAL A 38 7.35 -9.47 -0.62
N ASP A 39 7.99 -10.45 0.01
CA ASP A 39 9.24 -11.03 -0.50
C ASP A 39 10.25 -9.91 -0.88
N SER A 40 10.69 -9.84 -2.14
CA SER A 40 11.59 -8.79 -2.64
C SER A 40 10.85 -7.61 -3.30
N THR A 41 9.51 -7.54 -3.21
CA THR A 41 8.72 -6.50 -3.86
C THR A 41 8.35 -5.40 -2.89
N LEU A 42 8.70 -4.16 -3.22
CA LEU A 42 8.35 -2.95 -2.48
C LEU A 42 7.08 -2.32 -3.07
N TYR A 43 6.11 -2.05 -2.20
CA TYR A 43 4.89 -1.31 -2.49
C TYR A 43 4.92 0.02 -1.75
N VAL A 44 4.59 1.11 -2.44
CA VAL A 44 4.60 2.47 -1.90
C VAL A 44 3.26 3.13 -2.19
N ALA A 45 2.50 3.40 -1.13
CA ALA A 45 1.24 4.12 -1.21
C ALA A 45 1.48 5.63 -1.19
N THR A 46 0.80 6.34 -2.08
CA THR A 46 0.88 7.80 -2.22
C THR A 46 -0.50 8.42 -2.30
N ASP A 47 -0.60 9.75 -2.23
CA ASP A 47 -1.85 10.46 -2.47
C ASP A 47 -2.34 10.47 -3.93
N ASN A 48 -1.68 9.75 -4.85
CA ASN A 48 -2.12 9.61 -6.25
C ASN A 48 -2.11 8.14 -6.75
N GLY A 49 -2.02 7.17 -5.83
CA GLY A 49 -2.04 5.74 -6.13
C GLY A 49 -0.85 4.98 -5.54
N VAL A 50 -0.72 3.72 -5.93
CA VAL A 50 0.32 2.82 -5.43
C VAL A 50 1.38 2.55 -6.50
N LEU A 51 2.64 2.69 -6.10
CA LEU A 51 3.82 2.34 -6.88
C LEU A 51 4.36 0.98 -6.42
N VAL A 52 4.88 0.19 -7.36
CA VAL A 52 5.51 -1.11 -7.06
C VAL A 52 6.87 -1.23 -7.74
N SER A 53 7.83 -1.86 -7.06
CA SER A 53 9.14 -2.18 -7.61
C SER A 53 9.72 -3.46 -7.00
N GLN A 54 10.34 -4.31 -7.84
CA GLN A 54 11.07 -5.51 -7.39
C GLN A 54 12.56 -5.25 -7.19
N THR A 55 13.12 -4.29 -7.94
CA THR A 55 14.58 -4.03 -7.98
C THR A 55 14.93 -2.64 -7.47
N GLY A 56 13.94 -1.79 -7.24
CA GLY A 56 14.09 -0.36 -6.99
C GLY A 56 14.51 0.45 -8.22
N ALA A 57 14.93 -0.21 -9.32
CA ALA A 57 15.37 0.46 -10.54
C ALA A 57 14.22 0.79 -11.51
N GLN A 58 13.16 -0.03 -11.51
CA GLN A 58 11.97 0.15 -12.35
C GLN A 58 10.73 0.18 -11.48
N TRP A 59 9.81 1.10 -11.79
CA TRP A 59 8.62 1.34 -10.99
C TRP A 59 7.38 1.29 -11.87
N TYR A 60 6.32 0.68 -11.36
CA TYR A 60 5.03 0.55 -12.04
C TYR A 60 3.91 1.09 -11.16
N VAL A 61 2.84 1.58 -11.77
CA VAL A 61 1.64 2.02 -11.06
C VAL A 61 0.65 0.86 -11.02
N LEU A 62 0.16 0.52 -9.83
CA LEU A 62 -0.90 -0.47 -9.67
C LEU A 62 -2.27 0.17 -9.88
N THR A 63 -3.14 -0.55 -10.58
CA THR A 63 -4.52 -0.13 -10.85
C THR A 63 -5.49 -1.25 -10.48
N ASP A 64 -6.78 -0.96 -10.47
CA ASP A 64 -7.81 -1.99 -10.51
C ASP A 64 -8.06 -2.50 -11.95
N ASN A 65 -9.08 -3.34 -12.10
CA ASN A 65 -9.50 -3.90 -13.40
C ASN A 65 -10.12 -2.86 -14.35
N ALA A 66 -10.57 -1.71 -13.84
CA ALA A 66 -11.05 -0.60 -14.65
C ALA A 66 -9.91 0.33 -15.12
N GLY A 67 -8.69 0.13 -14.61
CA GLY A 67 -7.55 1.00 -14.86
C GLY A 67 -7.48 2.20 -13.92
N GLU A 68 -8.36 2.26 -12.91
CA GLU A 68 -8.35 3.30 -11.90
C GLU A 68 -7.26 3.05 -10.86
N ARG A 69 -6.84 4.12 -10.16
CA ARG A 69 -5.79 4.06 -9.14
C ARG A 69 -6.40 4.19 -7.75
N PRO A 70 -6.77 3.07 -7.08
CA PRO A 70 -7.17 3.12 -5.69
C PRO A 70 -6.16 3.86 -4.83
N ILE A 71 -6.66 4.79 -4.02
CA ILE A 71 -5.85 5.50 -3.05
C ILE A 71 -5.82 4.66 -1.79
N ILE A 72 -4.66 4.08 -1.49
CA ILE A 72 -4.43 3.29 -0.29
C ILE A 72 -3.76 4.17 0.76
N ASP A 73 -4.27 4.12 1.99
CA ASP A 73 -3.75 4.83 3.16
C ASP A 73 -2.82 3.95 4.00
N ARG A 74 -3.14 2.67 4.12
CA ARG A 74 -2.36 1.68 4.89
C ARG A 74 -2.33 0.33 4.19
N PHE A 75 -1.20 -0.35 4.25
CA PHE A 75 -1.07 -1.73 3.82
C PHE A 75 -1.20 -2.71 4.98
N ALA A 76 -1.62 -3.92 4.65
CA ALA A 76 -1.52 -5.10 5.50
C ALA A 76 -1.04 -6.27 4.65
N VAL A 77 -0.06 -7.01 5.16
CA VAL A 77 0.55 -8.14 4.45
C VAL A 77 0.27 -9.42 5.22
N ASP A 78 -0.18 -10.45 4.51
CA ASP A 78 -0.30 -11.81 5.02
C ASP A 78 0.41 -12.77 4.08
N SER A 79 1.54 -13.31 4.53
CA SER A 79 2.39 -14.19 3.76
C SER A 79 2.81 -13.54 2.41
N ARG A 80 2.13 -13.86 1.32
CA ARG A 80 2.35 -13.28 -0.02
C ARG A 80 1.21 -12.41 -0.53
N LYS A 81 0.14 -12.26 0.25
CA LYS A 81 -1.00 -11.42 -0.09
C LYS A 81 -0.78 -10.03 0.50
N ILE A 82 -1.08 -9.01 -0.30
CA ILE A 82 -1.11 -7.63 0.17
C ILE A 82 -2.53 -7.09 0.05
N TYR A 83 -2.95 -6.45 1.12
CA TYR A 83 -4.20 -5.73 1.24
C TYR A 83 -3.90 -4.26 1.50
N GLY A 84 -4.77 -3.40 1.01
CA GLY A 84 -4.69 -1.97 1.24
C GLY A 84 -6.03 -1.49 1.76
N ILE A 85 -6.03 -0.61 2.76
CA ILE A 85 -7.21 0.15 3.12
C ILE A 85 -7.01 1.59 2.73
N GLY A 86 -8.00 2.19 2.11
CA GLY A 86 -8.11 3.63 1.93
C GLY A 86 -9.55 4.11 2.09
N GLY A 87 -9.76 5.41 1.98
CA GLY A 87 -11.09 6.01 2.24
C GLY A 87 -12.26 5.47 1.40
N ALA A 88 -12.01 4.76 0.29
CA ALA A 88 -13.04 4.15 -0.55
C ALA A 88 -13.34 2.68 -0.22
N GLY A 89 -12.47 2.00 0.53
CA GLY A 89 -12.62 0.57 0.78
C GLY A 89 -11.36 -0.16 1.24
N VAL A 90 -11.57 -1.44 1.52
CA VAL A 90 -10.53 -2.45 1.66
C VAL A 90 -10.32 -3.12 0.31
N TYR A 91 -9.08 -3.17 -0.14
CA TYR A 91 -8.66 -3.74 -1.41
C TYR A 91 -7.69 -4.90 -1.18
N GLY A 92 -7.80 -5.95 -1.98
CA GLY A 92 -6.81 -7.02 -2.10
C GLY A 92 -6.11 -6.95 -3.45
N LEU A 93 -4.81 -7.17 -3.50
CA LEU A 93 -4.09 -7.29 -4.77
C LEU A 93 -4.21 -8.73 -5.30
N ASP A 94 -4.72 -8.87 -6.51
CA ASP A 94 -4.85 -10.19 -7.14
C ASP A 94 -3.53 -10.69 -7.75
N THR A 95 -3.55 -11.91 -8.28
CA THR A 95 -2.39 -12.56 -8.90
C THR A 95 -1.89 -11.88 -10.18
N HIS A 96 -2.69 -10.99 -10.77
CA HIS A 96 -2.35 -10.21 -11.96
C HIS A 96 -1.88 -8.79 -11.61
N SER A 97 -1.59 -8.53 -10.33
CA SER A 97 -1.23 -7.20 -9.83
C SER A 97 -2.31 -6.15 -10.08
N ARG A 98 -3.58 -6.54 -9.95
CA ARG A 98 -4.73 -5.62 -9.98
C ARG A 98 -5.40 -5.55 -8.63
N TRP A 99 -5.74 -4.33 -8.20
CA TRP A 99 -6.55 -4.13 -7.00
C TRP A 99 -7.98 -4.63 -7.23
N LYS A 100 -8.49 -5.41 -6.28
CA LYS A 100 -9.90 -5.80 -6.18
C LYS A 100 -10.49 -5.24 -4.90
N LEU A 101 -11.65 -4.59 -5.00
CA LEU A 101 -12.39 -4.15 -3.83
C LEU A 101 -12.94 -5.39 -3.09
N VAL A 102 -12.59 -5.53 -1.82
CA VAL A 102 -13.00 -6.64 -0.95
C VAL A 102 -14.16 -6.20 -0.05
N SER A 103 -14.12 -4.97 0.46
CA SER A 103 -15.19 -4.40 1.28
C SER A 103 -15.24 -2.88 1.14
N THR A 104 -16.43 -2.31 1.23
CA THR A 104 -16.65 -0.85 1.33
C THR A 104 -16.68 -0.36 2.77
N GLU A 105 -16.65 -1.27 3.75
CA GLU A 105 -16.66 -0.94 5.18
C GLU A 105 -15.26 -0.57 5.65
N VAL A 106 -15.04 0.72 5.88
CA VAL A 106 -13.77 1.28 6.33
C VAL A 106 -14.01 2.07 7.61
N PRO A 107 -13.29 1.80 8.71
CA PRO A 107 -13.38 2.62 9.91
C PRO A 107 -12.82 4.03 9.68
N ASP A 108 -13.42 5.02 10.33
CA ASP A 108 -13.10 6.45 10.15
C ASP A 108 -11.63 6.82 10.47
N GLU A 109 -11.00 6.14 11.43
CA GLU A 109 -9.60 6.37 11.79
C GLU A 109 -8.83 5.06 11.89
N ILE A 110 -8.04 4.72 10.88
CA ILE A 110 -7.16 3.55 10.91
C ILE A 110 -5.80 3.96 11.46
N VAL A 111 -5.48 3.50 12.66
CA VAL A 111 -4.19 3.76 13.31
C VAL A 111 -3.17 2.69 12.94
N SER A 112 -3.59 1.43 12.83
CA SER A 112 -2.73 0.30 12.48
C SER A 112 -3.56 -0.83 11.88
N LEU A 113 -2.92 -1.67 11.05
CA LEU A 113 -3.51 -2.87 10.47
C LEU A 113 -2.70 -4.12 10.81
N ALA A 114 -3.39 -5.24 10.99
CA ALA A 114 -2.79 -6.56 11.11
C ALA A 114 -3.71 -7.60 10.45
N ILE A 115 -3.15 -8.66 9.87
CA ILE A 115 -3.95 -9.79 9.37
C ILE A 115 -3.66 -11.00 10.25
N ALA A 116 -4.73 -11.69 10.64
CA ALA A 116 -4.64 -12.98 11.30
C ALA A 116 -5.89 -13.82 10.98
N ASN A 117 -5.70 -15.11 10.67
CA ASN A 117 -6.81 -16.03 10.38
C ASN A 117 -7.76 -15.51 9.27
N ASP A 118 -7.22 -15.06 8.14
CA ASP A 118 -7.98 -14.50 7.00
C ASP A 118 -8.90 -13.31 7.36
N ARG A 119 -8.57 -12.61 8.44
CA ARG A 119 -9.26 -11.39 8.88
C ARG A 119 -8.29 -10.23 8.96
N LEU A 120 -8.73 -9.10 8.43
CA LEU A 120 -8.03 -7.84 8.56
C LEU A 120 -8.52 -7.13 9.82
N TYR A 121 -7.63 -6.98 10.79
CA TYR A 121 -7.85 -6.22 12.01
C TYR A 121 -7.34 -4.81 11.82
N SER A 122 -8.16 -3.84 12.20
CA SER A 122 -7.80 -2.44 12.25
C SER A 122 -7.92 -1.92 13.68
N ILE A 123 -6.87 -1.26 14.16
CA ILE A 123 -6.91 -0.51 15.40
C ILE A 123 -7.50 0.86 15.07
N VAL A 124 -8.66 1.15 15.67
CA VAL A 124 -9.42 2.35 15.40
C VAL A 124 -9.38 3.23 16.64
N GLY A 125 -8.50 4.23 16.63
CA GLY A 125 -8.35 5.29 17.64
C GLY A 125 -8.93 4.99 19.02
N ARG A 126 -9.85 5.84 19.49
CA ARG A 126 -10.53 5.70 20.79
C ARG A 126 -11.66 4.67 20.80
N GLN A 127 -11.87 3.92 19.72
CA GLN A 127 -13.10 3.17 19.45
C GLN A 127 -12.96 1.64 19.47
N GLY A 128 -11.73 1.11 19.54
CA GLY A 128 -11.47 -0.32 19.75
C GLY A 128 -10.89 -1.04 18.52
N ILE A 129 -11.08 -2.36 18.45
CA ILE A 129 -10.58 -3.21 17.36
C ILE A 129 -11.73 -3.53 16.41
N PHE A 130 -11.59 -3.18 15.14
CA PHE A 130 -12.47 -3.60 14.06
C PHE A 130 -11.85 -4.78 13.31
N HIS A 131 -12.69 -5.62 12.72
CA HIS A 131 -12.23 -6.70 11.85
C HIS A 131 -13.17 -6.90 10.66
N THR A 132 -12.61 -7.24 9.50
CA THR A 132 -13.37 -7.66 8.32
C THR A 132 -12.82 -8.98 7.78
N SER A 133 -13.68 -9.79 7.16
CA SER A 133 -13.32 -11.08 6.59
C SER A 133 -12.78 -10.89 5.17
N LEU A 134 -11.63 -11.48 4.87
CA LEU A 134 -10.92 -11.31 3.59
C LEU A 134 -11.23 -12.39 2.55
N ILE A 135 -12.32 -13.14 2.74
CA ILE A 135 -12.64 -14.32 1.93
C ILE A 135 -13.00 -13.85 0.52
N SER A 136 -12.15 -14.19 -0.45
CA SER A 136 -12.49 -14.12 -1.87
C SER A 136 -13.21 -15.42 -2.24
N GLU A 137 -14.46 -15.33 -2.69
CA GLU A 137 -15.09 -16.44 -3.41
C GLU A 137 -14.26 -16.70 -4.69
N GLU A 138 -13.85 -17.96 -4.88
CA GLU A 138 -13.07 -18.44 -6.04
C GLU A 138 -13.82 -18.28 -7.38
#